data_AF-A0A2M7E3K6-F1
#
_entry.id   AF-A0A2M7E3K6-F1
#
_cell.length_a   1.000
_cell.length_b   1.000
_cell.length_c   1.000
_cell.angle_alpha   90.00
_cell.angle_beta   90.00
_cell.angle_gamma   90.00
#
_symmetry.space_group_name_H-M   'P 1'
#
loop_
_entity.id
_entity.type
_entity.pdbx_description
1 polymer ?
#
loop_
_entity_poly.entity_id
_entity_poly.type
_entity_poly.pdbx_seq_one_letter_code
_entity_poly.pdbx_strand_id
1 'polypeptide(L)' 'MVKYGIIKTGGKQYTVRQGSEIYVDRIDEEVGKEIALETLATFTDEGEIE' A
#
# COMPACT_ATOMS: atom_id res chain seq x y z
N MET A 1 4.15 13.66 7.09
CA MET A 1 5.25 12.68 6.82
C MET A 1 4.62 11.33 7.06
N VAL A 2 4.08 10.72 6.01
CA VAL A 2 3.28 9.52 6.10
C VAL A 2 4.17 8.34 6.49
N LYS A 3 3.90 7.72 7.63
CA LYS A 3 4.65 6.53 8.07
C LYS A 3 3.92 5.24 7.71
N TYR A 4 2.60 5.31 7.50
CA TYR A 4 1.81 4.19 7.03
C TYR A 4 0.72 4.63 6.04
N GLY A 5 0.37 3.74 5.13
CA GLY A 5 -0.76 3.90 4.23
C GLY A 5 -1.62 2.64 4.17
N ILE A 6 -2.89 2.80 3.87
CA ILE A 6 -3.79 1.70 3.49
C ILE A 6 -3.91 1.70 1.97
N ILE A 7 -3.46 0.62 1.34
CA ILE A 7 -3.64 0.40 -0.10
C ILE A 7 -4.66 -0.71 -0.37
N LYS A 8 -5.27 -0.69 -1.54
CA LYS A 8 -6.24 -1.69 -1.97
C LYS A 8 -5.79 -2.38 -3.26
N THR A 9 -5.80 -3.71 -3.24
CA THR A 9 -5.58 -4.57 -4.41
C THR A 9 -6.17 -5.96 -4.17
N GLY A 10 -6.57 -6.67 -5.22
CA GLY A 10 -7.18 -8.01 -5.09
C GLY A 10 -8.47 -8.06 -4.25
N GLY A 11 -9.17 -6.92 -4.11
CA GLY A 11 -10.33 -6.80 -3.22
C GLY A 11 -9.99 -6.79 -1.72
N LYS A 12 -8.70 -6.74 -1.35
CA LYS A 12 -8.20 -6.69 0.03
C LYS A 12 -7.55 -5.34 0.31
N GLN A 13 -7.45 -5.00 1.59
CA GLN A 13 -6.75 -3.81 2.07
C GLN A 13 -5.48 -4.21 2.82
N TYR A 14 -4.41 -3.45 2.62
CA TYR A 14 -3.11 -3.72 3.22
C TYR A 14 -2.56 -2.46 3.87
N THR A 15 -2.09 -2.60 5.10
CA THR A 15 -1.28 -1.57 5.75
C THR A 15 0.15 -1.70 5.28
N VAL A 16 0.69 -0.63 4.70
CA VAL A 16 2.05 -0.59 4.17
C VAL A 16 2.80 0.61 4.74
N ARG A 17 4.12 0.53 4.74
CA ARG A 17 5.01 1.68 4.92
C ARG A 17 6.06 1.67 3.80
N GLN A 18 6.80 2.76 3.67
CA GLN A 18 7.91 2.80 2.72
C GLN A 18 8.90 1.65 3.01
N GLY A 19 9.27 0.90 1.97
CA GLY A 19 10.16 -0.26 2.07
C GLY A 19 9.49 -1.56 2.54
N SER A 20 8.16 -1.60 2.70
CA SER A 20 7.44 -2.85 2.97
C SER A 20 7.47 -3.80 1.77
N GLU A 21 7.76 -5.07 2.03
CA GLU A 21 7.43 -6.18 1.13
C GLU A 21 6.15 -6.86 1.61
N ILE A 22 5.21 -7.10 0.69
CA ILE A 22 3.92 -7.71 1.01
C ILE A 22 3.58 -8.79 -0.01
N TYR A 23 2.83 -9.81 0.44
CA TYR A 23 2.21 -10.79 -0.45
C TYR A 23 0.81 -10.33 -0.81
N VAL A 24 0.52 -10.28 -2.10
CA VAL A 24 -0.76 -9.88 -2.66
C VAL A 24 -1.23 -10.94 -3.65
N ASP A 25 -2.50 -10.84 -4.05
CA ASP A 25 -3.01 -11.64 -5.15
C ASP A 25 -2.28 -11.28 -6.46
N ARG A 26 -2.34 -12.17 -7.46
CA ARG A 26 -1.64 -11.99 -8.74
C ARG A 26 -2.01 -10.63 -9.37
N ILE A 27 -0.98 -9.88 -9.76
CA ILE A 27 -1.08 -8.66 -10.55
C ILE A 27 -0.76 -9.00 -12.00
N ASP A 28 -1.54 -8.48 -12.94
CA ASP A 28 -1.35 -8.70 -14.38
C ASP A 28 -0.35 -7.70 -14.97
N GLU A 29 0.87 -7.73 -14.45
CA GLU A 29 1.98 -6.87 -14.85
C GLU A 29 3.30 -7.64 -14.85
N GLU A 30 4.28 -7.13 -15.60
CA GLU A 30 5.60 -7.75 -15.67
C GLU A 30 6.40 -7.53 -14.38
N VAL A 31 7.23 -8.52 -14.02
CA VAL A 31 8.11 -8.43 -12.85
C VAL A 31 9.09 -7.26 -13.02
N GLY A 32 9.19 -6.44 -11.97
CA GLY A 32 10.06 -5.26 -11.95
C GLY A 32 9.42 -3.98 -12.48
N LYS A 33 8.20 -4.05 -13.01
CA LYS A 33 7.43 -2.85 -13.40
C LYS A 33 6.89 -2.13 -12.17
N GLU A 34 7.02 -0.81 -12.16
CA GLU A 34 6.37 0.03 -11.16
C GLU A 34 4.88 0.18 -11.48
N ILE A 35 4.04 0.06 -10.46
CA ILE A 35 2.58 0.18 -10.57
C ILE A 35 2.06 1.17 -9.53
N ALA A 36 0.97 1.86 -9.87
CA ALA A 36 0.21 2.66 -8.90
C ALA A 36 -0.93 1.81 -8.33
N LEU A 37 -1.04 1.77 -7.00
CA LEU A 37 -2.15 1.12 -6.30
C LEU A 37 -3.08 2.18 -5.70
N GLU A 38 -4.35 1.83 -5.56
CA GLU A 38 -5.34 2.70 -4.91
C GLU A 38 -4.98 2.86 -3.42
N THR A 39 -4.73 4.10 -3.01
CA THR A 39 -4.50 4.46 -1.60
C THR A 39 -5.81 4.95 -0.99
N LEU A 40 -6.23 4.32 0.10
CA LEU A 40 -7.47 4.63 0.81
C LEU A 40 -7.26 5.58 1.99
N ALA A 41 -6.10 5.52 2.64
CA ALA A 41 -5.78 6.36 3.78
C ALA A 41 -4.26 6.46 3.99
N THR A 42 -3.83 7.54 4.62
CA THR A 42 -2.45 7.75 5.07
C THR A 42 -2.47 8.25 6.51
N PHE A 43 -1.50 7.79 7.31
CA PHE A 43 -1.43 8.18 8.72
C PHE A 43 0.00 8.23 9.26
N THR A 44 0.15 8.97 10.35
CA THR A 44 1.40 9.10 11.09
C THR A 44 1.61 7.92 12.04
N ASP A 45 2.81 7.81 12.65
CA ASP A 45 3.07 6.81 13.71
C ASP A 45 2.15 7.00 14.93
N GLU A 46 1.58 8.19 15.10
CA GLU A 46 0.70 8.54 16.21
C GLU A 46 -0.77 8.18 15.91
N GLY A 47 -1.05 7.66 14.71
CA GLY A 47 -2.38 7.23 14.29
C GLY A 47 -3.28 8.35 13.78
N GLU A 48 -2.73 9.54 13.55
CA GLU A 48 -3.45 10.66 12.96
C GLU A 48 -3.62 10.46 11.45
N ILE A 49 -4.86 10.59 10.97
CA ILE A 49 -5.20 10.51 9.54
C ILE A 49 -4.83 11.84 8.88
N GLU A 50 -4.07 11.79 7.79
CA GLU A 50 -3.77 12.94 6.91
C GLU A 50 -4.77 13.00 5.73
#